data_AF-N9P048-F1
#
_entry.id   AF-N9P048-F1
#
_cell.length_a   1.000
_cell.length_b   1.000
_cell.length_c   1.000
_cell.angle_alpha   90.00
_cell.angle_beta   90.00
_cell.angle_gamma   90.00
#
_symmetry.space_group_name_H-M   'P 1'
#
loop_
_entity.id
_entity.type
_entity.pdbx_description
1 polymer ?
#
loop_
_entity_poly.entity_id
_entity_poly.type
_entity_poly.pdbx_seq_one_letter_code
_entity_poly.pdbx_strand_id
1 'polypeptide(L)'
;MKNLVKAVIFSLSSALVATSAFAAAPEHHSQHHQPQKTHVQQHAQHKSPAHAQQHKQIHKKIDPSRDWRVGQKIPAQFQNKVYKVDHSKYKRLSKPGKNQQWIKVNGDYILTNVMSHNIIKIIAG
;
A
#
# COMPACT_ATOMS: atom_id res chain seq x y z
N MET A 1 -11.73 34.98 -31.70
CA MET A 1 -11.40 35.73 -30.47
C MET A 1 -11.53 34.77 -29.30
N LYS A 2 -10.49 34.66 -28.45
CA LYS A 2 -10.32 33.59 -27.45
C LYS A 2 -10.57 34.21 -26.06
N ASN A 3 -11.61 33.77 -25.36
CA ASN A 3 -11.95 34.21 -24.02
C ASN A 3 -11.29 33.30 -22.97
N LEU A 4 -10.65 33.95 -21.99
CA LEU A 4 -9.74 33.37 -21.01
C LEU A 4 -10.25 33.80 -19.64
N VAL A 5 -10.66 32.85 -18.80
CA VAL A 5 -10.93 33.12 -17.38
C VAL A 5 -10.24 32.04 -16.56
N LYS A 6 -9.33 32.50 -15.70
CA LYS A 6 -8.55 31.73 -14.73
C LYS A 6 -9.05 32.07 -13.32
N ALA A 7 -8.69 31.17 -12.39
CA ALA A 7 -8.64 31.31 -10.93
C ALA A 7 -9.84 30.75 -10.16
N VAL A 8 -9.58 29.68 -9.41
CA VAL A 8 -10.27 29.37 -8.15
C VAL A 8 -9.21 28.88 -7.14
N ILE A 9 -9.36 29.40 -5.93
CA ILE A 9 -8.40 29.49 -4.82
C ILE A 9 -8.26 28.14 -4.09
N PHE A 10 -7.03 27.79 -3.69
CA PHE A 10 -6.70 26.58 -2.94
C PHE A 10 -6.58 26.95 -1.45
N SER A 11 -7.44 26.39 -0.58
CA SER A 11 -7.31 26.56 0.87
C SER A 11 -6.94 25.23 1.51
N LEU A 12 -5.72 25.14 2.04
CA LEU A 12 -5.21 24.02 2.83
C LEU A 12 -5.48 24.31 4.31
N SER A 13 -6.27 23.47 4.97
CA SER A 13 -6.34 23.44 6.43
C SER A 13 -5.98 22.04 6.90
N SER A 14 -4.79 21.89 7.48
CA SER A 14 -4.38 20.69 8.21
C SER A 14 -4.48 20.96 9.70
N ALA A 15 -5.07 20.04 10.45
CA ALA A 15 -4.89 19.93 11.89
C ALA A 15 -4.72 18.45 12.24
N LEU A 16 -3.58 18.11 12.86
CA LEU A 16 -3.31 16.81 13.44
C LEU A 16 -3.04 17.04 14.93
N VAL A 17 -3.72 16.29 15.80
CA VAL A 17 -3.41 16.22 17.23
C VAL A 17 -2.99 14.78 17.52
N ALA A 18 -1.80 14.61 18.11
CA ALA A 18 -1.27 13.32 18.55
C ALA A 18 -1.27 13.28 20.08
N THR A 19 -1.78 12.19 20.65
CA THR A 19 -1.62 11.89 22.08
C THR A 19 -1.09 10.47 22.19
N SER A 20 0.12 10.32 22.75
CA SER A 20 0.69 9.04 23.14
C SER A 20 0.63 8.90 24.67
N ALA A 21 0.29 7.72 25.15
CA ALA A 21 0.45 7.33 26.55
C ALA A 21 1.26 6.02 26.60
N PHE A 22 2.34 6.02 27.38
CA PHE A 22 3.18 4.86 27.67
C PHE A 22 2.85 4.36 29.09
N ALA A 23 2.75 3.04 29.27
CA ALA A 23 2.91 2.36 30.56
C ALA A 23 3.24 0.88 30.24
N ALA A 24 4.50 0.47 30.41
CA ALA A 24 5.10 -0.09 31.63
C ALA A 24 4.89 -1.62 31.73
N ALA A 25 5.97 -2.36 31.47
CA ALA A 25 6.20 -3.77 31.80
C ALA A 25 6.94 -3.85 33.17
N PRO A 26 7.52 -4.98 33.60
CA PRO A 26 7.19 -6.41 33.55
C PRO A 26 7.12 -6.96 35.02
N GLU A 27 7.26 -8.27 35.27
CA GLU A 27 7.74 -8.95 36.51
C GLU A 27 7.09 -10.37 36.57
N HIS A 28 7.64 -11.48 37.06
CA HIS A 28 8.98 -12.04 37.26
C HIS A 28 8.74 -13.49 37.80
N HIS A 29 9.77 -14.35 37.71
CA HIS A 29 10.11 -15.44 38.66
C HIS A 29 9.64 -16.92 38.52
N SER A 30 10.69 -17.76 38.35
CA SER A 30 11.00 -19.08 38.99
C SER A 30 10.15 -20.31 38.67
N GLN A 31 10.62 -21.56 38.78
CA GLN A 31 11.92 -22.26 38.70
C GLN A 31 11.51 -23.75 38.90
N HIS A 32 12.25 -24.67 38.29
CA HIS A 32 12.53 -26.03 38.80
C HIS A 32 11.59 -27.22 38.46
N HIS A 33 12.25 -28.32 38.08
CA HIS A 33 11.89 -29.76 38.17
C HIS A 33 11.49 -30.47 36.85
N GLN A 34 12.51 -31.07 36.19
CA GLN A 34 12.41 -32.41 35.59
C GLN A 34 12.35 -33.46 36.73
N PRO A 35 11.81 -34.69 36.56
CA PRO A 35 12.08 -35.57 35.41
C PRO A 35 10.98 -36.57 34.94
N GLN A 36 11.09 -36.98 33.67
CA GLN A 36 11.06 -38.37 33.17
C GLN A 36 9.75 -39.22 33.06
N LYS A 37 9.65 -39.89 31.89
CA LYS A 37 8.88 -41.10 31.46
C LYS A 37 7.50 -40.91 30.80
N THR A 38 7.52 -41.11 29.48
CA THR A 38 6.75 -42.08 28.68
C THR A 38 5.45 -42.63 29.27
N HIS A 39 4.30 -42.29 28.69
CA HIS A 39 3.51 -43.14 27.78
C HIS A 39 2.15 -42.47 27.50
N VAL A 40 1.58 -42.81 26.35
CA VAL A 40 0.34 -42.30 25.76
C VAL A 40 -0.88 -42.43 26.69
N GLN A 41 -1.80 -41.46 26.66
CA GLN A 41 -3.24 -41.66 26.44
C GLN A 41 -4.01 -40.34 26.63
N GLN A 42 -4.83 -40.02 25.62
CA GLN A 42 -6.04 -39.17 25.68
C GLN A 42 -5.89 -37.75 26.28
N HIS A 43 -6.82 -36.86 25.95
CA HIS A 43 -7.49 -35.96 26.90
C HIS A 43 -8.47 -35.12 26.09
N ALA A 44 -9.74 -35.35 26.40
CA ALA A 44 -10.80 -34.41 26.14
C ALA A 44 -10.49 -33.07 26.85
N GLN A 45 -10.62 -32.00 26.08
CA GLN A 45 -11.42 -30.81 26.42
C GLN A 45 -11.19 -30.18 27.80
N HIS A 46 -10.29 -29.19 27.95
CA HIS A 46 -10.46 -28.12 28.95
C HIS A 46 -9.84 -26.78 28.48
N LYS A 47 -10.74 -25.92 28.00
CA LYS A 47 -10.86 -24.47 28.22
C LYS A 47 -9.61 -23.69 28.71
N SER A 48 -9.19 -22.71 27.91
CA SER A 48 -8.51 -21.50 28.38
C SER A 48 -9.02 -20.32 27.55
N PRO A 49 -9.69 -19.31 28.15
CA PRO A 49 -10.02 -18.08 27.46
C PRO A 49 -8.79 -17.17 27.51
N ALA A 50 -7.81 -17.46 26.65
CA ALA A 50 -6.71 -16.55 26.40
C ALA A 50 -7.21 -15.41 25.50
N HIS A 51 -7.73 -14.37 26.15
CA HIS A 51 -7.82 -13.05 25.56
C HIS A 51 -6.44 -12.64 25.03
N ALA A 52 -6.46 -11.83 23.97
CA ALA A 52 -5.33 -11.16 23.34
C ALA A 52 -4.56 -12.06 22.36
N GLN A 53 -4.45 -11.74 21.09
CA GLN A 53 -4.54 -10.46 20.44
C GLN A 53 -5.22 -10.73 19.11
N GLN A 54 -6.35 -10.08 18.85
CA GLN A 54 -6.81 -9.93 17.47
C GLN A 54 -5.65 -9.27 16.74
N HIS A 55 -4.91 -10.07 15.98
CA HIS A 55 -4.05 -9.58 14.93
C HIS A 55 -5.02 -8.87 13.99
N LYS A 56 -5.34 -7.61 14.28
CA LYS A 56 -5.70 -6.64 13.26
C LYS A 56 -4.46 -6.62 12.40
N GLN A 57 -4.41 -7.56 11.47
CA GLN A 57 -3.71 -7.46 10.22
C GLN A 57 -4.30 -6.20 9.64
N ILE A 58 -3.73 -5.05 10.03
CA ILE A 58 -3.91 -3.81 9.32
C ILE A 58 -3.29 -4.19 7.98
N HIS A 59 -4.14 -4.69 7.07
CA HIS A 59 -3.81 -4.79 5.67
C HIS A 59 -3.60 -3.35 5.25
N LYS A 60 -2.42 -2.82 5.55
CA LYS A 60 -1.93 -1.56 5.05
C LYS A 60 -1.94 -1.81 3.56
N LYS A 61 -2.99 -1.30 2.91
CA LYS A 61 -3.22 -1.43 1.48
C LYS A 61 -1.93 -0.91 0.85
N ILE A 62 -1.05 -1.82 0.45
CA ILE A 62 0.25 -1.47 -0.11
C ILE A 62 -0.12 -0.84 -1.43
N ASP A 63 -0.01 0.49 -1.46
CA ASP A 63 -0.24 1.26 -2.64
C ASP A 63 1.02 1.12 -3.50
N PRO A 64 1.00 0.28 -4.55
CA PRO A 64 2.20 -0.01 -5.30
C PRO A 64 2.71 1.22 -6.06
N SER A 65 1.86 2.20 -6.38
CA SER A 65 2.26 3.41 -7.10
C SER A 65 2.77 4.54 -6.19
N ARG A 66 2.56 4.46 -4.87
CA ARG A 66 2.85 5.57 -3.96
C ARG A 66 4.32 5.96 -3.88
N ASP A 67 5.22 4.99 -3.98
CA ASP A 67 6.67 5.22 -3.91
C ASP A 67 7.30 5.50 -5.30
N TRP A 68 6.47 5.56 -6.35
CA TRP A 68 6.95 5.78 -7.70
C TRP A 68 7.22 7.26 -7.99
N ARG A 69 8.24 7.48 -8.81
CA ARG A 69 8.76 8.80 -9.18
C ARG A 69 9.08 8.81 -10.66
N VAL A 70 8.93 9.97 -11.30
CA VAL A 70 9.33 10.15 -12.68
C VAL A 70 10.83 9.86 -12.84
N GLY A 71 11.20 9.17 -13.91
CA GLY A 71 12.58 8.76 -14.23
C GLY A 71 12.96 7.36 -13.72
N GLN A 72 12.28 6.82 -12.70
CA GLN A 72 12.57 5.46 -12.22
C GLN A 72 11.94 4.41 -13.14
N LYS A 73 12.48 3.19 -13.12
CA LYS A 73 11.93 2.05 -13.84
C LYS A 73 10.74 1.45 -13.10
N ILE A 74 9.65 1.17 -13.81
CA ILE A 74 8.49 0.52 -13.22
C ILE A 74 8.79 -0.96 -12.90
N PRO A 75 8.31 -1.49 -11.76
CA PRO A 75 8.47 -2.89 -11.43
C PRO A 75 7.91 -3.82 -12.51
N ALA A 76 8.59 -4.94 -12.77
CA ALA A 76 8.27 -5.88 -13.85
C ALA A 76 6.82 -6.39 -13.83
N GLN A 77 6.26 -6.58 -12.63
CA GLN A 77 4.88 -7.01 -12.44
C GLN A 77 3.84 -6.09 -13.12
N PHE A 78 4.12 -4.79 -13.24
CA PHE A 78 3.20 -3.80 -13.83
C PHE A 78 3.46 -3.52 -15.31
N GLN A 79 4.42 -4.21 -15.93
CA GLN A 79 4.72 -4.06 -17.36
C GLN A 79 3.75 -4.84 -18.25
N ASN A 80 2.95 -5.73 -17.65
CA ASN A 80 1.97 -6.54 -18.35
C ASN A 80 0.84 -5.68 -18.95
N LYS A 81 0.34 -6.10 -20.12
CA LYS A 81 -0.74 -5.44 -20.87
C LYS A 81 -2.04 -5.31 -20.08
N VAL A 82 -2.26 -6.11 -19.04
CA VAL A 82 -3.44 -6.01 -18.17
C VAL A 82 -3.58 -4.64 -17.50
N TYR A 83 -2.45 -3.97 -17.21
CA TYR A 83 -2.46 -2.64 -16.61
C TYR A 83 -2.60 -1.53 -17.65
N LYS A 84 -2.42 -1.84 -18.94
CA LYS A 84 -2.49 -0.86 -20.01
C LYS A 84 -3.90 -0.29 -20.11
N VAL A 85 -3.98 1.03 -20.17
CA VAL A 85 -5.25 1.74 -20.35
C VAL A 85 -5.22 2.60 -21.60
N ASP A 86 -6.37 2.70 -22.24
CA ASP A 86 -6.56 3.61 -23.36
C ASP A 86 -6.79 5.03 -22.84
N HIS A 87 -5.89 5.94 -23.24
CA HIS A 87 -6.01 7.37 -22.96
C HIS A 87 -7.34 7.98 -23.43
N SER A 88 -7.93 7.48 -24.51
CA SER A 88 -9.15 8.03 -25.11
C SER A 88 -10.36 7.93 -24.17
N LYS A 89 -10.33 6.97 -23.24
CA LYS A 89 -11.38 6.78 -22.23
C LYS A 89 -11.32 7.80 -21.09
N TYR A 90 -10.22 8.54 -20.97
CA TYR A 90 -9.95 9.41 -19.83
C TYR A 90 -9.51 10.79 -20.32
N LYS A 91 -10.39 11.80 -20.18
CA LYS A 91 -10.14 13.17 -20.66
C LYS A 91 -8.88 13.84 -20.08
N ARG A 92 -8.40 13.35 -18.94
CA ARG A 92 -7.19 13.85 -18.25
C ARG A 92 -5.88 13.24 -18.79
N LEU A 93 -5.94 12.18 -19.59
CA LEU A 93 -4.76 11.50 -20.13
C LEU A 93 -4.40 12.08 -21.48
N SER A 94 -3.17 12.59 -21.59
CA SER A 94 -2.62 13.04 -22.86
C SER A 94 -2.37 11.86 -23.80
N LYS A 95 -2.42 12.08 -25.12
CA LYS A 95 -2.03 11.06 -26.10
C LYS A 95 -0.60 10.57 -25.82
N PRO A 96 -0.39 9.26 -25.64
CA PRO A 96 0.97 8.72 -25.47
C PRO A 96 1.79 8.94 -26.74
N GLY A 97 3.06 9.29 -26.59
CA GLY A 97 4.00 9.41 -27.71
C GLY A 97 4.42 8.04 -28.29
N LYS A 98 5.34 8.05 -29.26
CA LYS A 98 5.96 6.81 -29.77
C LYS A 98 6.64 6.07 -28.62
N ASN A 99 6.45 4.75 -28.57
CA ASN A 99 6.99 3.87 -27.52
C ASN A 99 6.59 4.29 -26.10
N GLN A 100 5.42 4.91 -25.93
CA GLN A 100 4.86 5.23 -24.62
C GLN A 100 3.52 4.55 -24.44
N GLN A 101 3.17 4.24 -23.20
CA GLN A 101 1.86 3.70 -22.86
C GLN A 101 1.39 4.22 -21.51
N TRP A 102 0.08 4.44 -21.41
CA TRP A 102 -0.57 4.63 -20.13
C TRP A 102 -0.89 3.29 -19.50
N ILE A 103 -0.59 3.18 -18.21
CA ILE A 103 -1.09 2.11 -17.36
C ILE A 103 -1.87 2.69 -16.20
N LYS A 104 -2.74 1.89 -15.58
CA LYS A 104 -3.45 2.25 -14.35
C LYS A 104 -3.07 1.30 -13.23
N VAL A 105 -2.61 1.85 -12.11
CA VAL A 105 -2.19 1.08 -10.94
C VAL A 105 -2.77 1.75 -9.70
N ASN A 106 -3.54 1.00 -8.93
CA ASN A 106 -4.21 1.45 -7.69
C ASN A 106 -5.01 2.77 -7.78
N GLY A 107 -5.45 3.17 -8.99
CA GLY A 107 -6.20 4.39 -9.22
C GLY A 107 -5.41 5.44 -9.99
N ASP A 108 -4.09 5.44 -9.83
CA ASP A 108 -3.19 6.35 -10.53
C ASP A 108 -2.96 5.93 -11.98
N TYR A 109 -2.66 6.92 -12.81
CA TYR A 109 -2.32 6.74 -14.20
C TYR A 109 -0.85 7.05 -14.41
N ILE A 110 -0.13 6.13 -15.01
CA ILE A 110 1.32 6.20 -15.16
C ILE A 110 1.66 6.08 -16.63
N LEU A 111 2.33 7.10 -17.17
CA LEU A 111 2.89 7.07 -18.51
C LEU A 111 4.27 6.46 -18.42
N THR A 112 4.49 5.36 -19.14
CA THR A 112 5.76 4.64 -19.15
C THR A 112 6.31 4.55 -20.56
N ASN A 113 7.64 4.50 -20.69
CA ASN A 113 8.30 4.12 -21.93
C ASN A 113 8.23 2.59 -22.09
N VAL A 114 7.83 2.09 -23.25
CA VAL A 114 7.69 0.65 -23.50
C VAL A 114 9.04 -0.05 -23.63
N MET A 115 10.08 0.64 -24.10
CA MET A 115 11.41 0.07 -24.28
C MET A 115 12.24 0.10 -23.00
N SER A 116 12.29 1.24 -22.31
CA SER A 116 13.10 1.38 -21.08
C SER A 116 12.32 1.04 -19.80
N HIS A 117 10.99 1.00 -19.88
CA HIS A 117 10.09 0.86 -18.74
C HIS A 117 10.22 1.99 -17.69
N ASN A 118 10.80 3.13 -18.09
CA ASN A 118 10.90 4.28 -17.21
C ASN A 118 9.56 5.03 -17.13
N ILE A 119 9.26 5.53 -15.93
CA ILE A 119 8.11 6.37 -15.67
C ILE A 119 8.38 7.77 -16.23
N ILE A 120 7.51 8.23 -17.12
CA ILE A 120 7.60 9.55 -17.77
C ILE A 120 6.71 10.56 -17.04
N LYS A 121 5.52 10.12 -16.61
CA LYS A 121 4.53 10.97 -15.95
C LYS A 121 3.64 10.14 -15.04
N ILE A 122 3.24 10.72 -13.91
CA ILE A 122 2.25 10.15 -13.00
C ILE A 122 1.11 11.16 -12.88
N ILE A 123 -0.13 10.69 -12.97
CA ILE A 123 -1.35 11.47 -12.77
C ILE A 123 -2.16 10.74 -11.70
N ALA A 124 -2.41 11.42 -10.58
CA ALA A 124 -3.22 10.87 -9.51
C ALA A 124 -4.68 10.63 -9.96
N GLY A 125 -5.25 9.54 -9.45
CA GLY A 125 -6.63 9.10 -9.70
C GLY A 125 -7.72 10.01 -9.17
#